data_AF-A0A2R6PUR0-F1
#
_entry.id   AF-A0A2R6PUR0-F1
#
_cell.length_a   1.000
_cell.length_b   1.000
_cell.length_c   1.000
_cell.angle_alpha   90.00
_cell.angle_beta   90.00
_cell.angle_gamma   90.00
#
_symmetry.space_group_name_H-M   'P 1'
#
loop_
_entity.id
_entity.type
_entity.pdbx_description
1 polymer ?
#
loop_
_entity_poly.entity_id
_entity_poly.type
_entity_poly.pdbx_seq_one_letter_code
_entity_poly.pdbx_strand_id
1 'polypeptide(L)'
;MTAPVISQVLPSDGPFCASSFVVSFYVPKQNQANPPPAKGLHVQRWAPTYAAVRQFSGFVSDYDVGEEAAALRNSLAGTTWAAAIDKSHADEAIMEYIVAQYNSPFEFEDRVNEIWLMFEMESDSV
;
A
#
# COMPACT_ATOMS: atom_id res chain seq x y z
N MET A 1 16.06 0.50 -12.39
CA MET A 1 14.68 0.52 -11.87
C MET A 1 14.72 0.84 -10.39
N THR A 2 13.63 1.33 -9.83
CA THR A 2 13.51 1.67 -8.42
C THR A 2 12.70 0.61 -7.69
N ALA A 3 12.93 0.47 -6.40
CA ALA A 3 12.12 -0.33 -5.49
C ALA A 3 11.50 0.58 -4.41
N PRO A 4 10.39 0.17 -3.78
CA PRO A 4 9.56 -1.00 -4.13
C PRO A 4 8.67 -0.73 -5.37
N VAL A 5 8.16 -1.81 -5.96
CA VAL A 5 6.93 -1.75 -6.77
C VAL A 5 5.76 -1.94 -5.81
N ILE A 6 4.75 -1.07 -5.90
CA ILE A 6 3.60 -1.14 -5.01
C ILE A 6 2.33 -1.49 -5.79
N SER A 7 1.48 -2.29 -5.16
CA SER A 7 0.15 -2.64 -5.66
C SER A 7 -0.89 -2.26 -4.60
N GLN A 8 -1.70 -1.25 -4.90
CA GLN A 8 -2.84 -0.88 -4.08
C GLN A 8 -4.01 -1.80 -4.42
N VAL A 9 -4.54 -2.49 -3.41
CA VAL A 9 -5.68 -3.39 -3.55
C VAL A 9 -6.92 -2.63 -3.12
N LEU A 10 -7.83 -2.37 -4.06
CA LEU A 10 -9.16 -1.82 -3.79
C LEU A 10 -10.17 -2.97 -3.79
N PRO A 11 -10.66 -3.39 -2.62
CA PRO A 11 -11.63 -4.47 -2.51
C PRO A 11 -12.99 -4.02 -3.06
N SER A 12 -13.70 -4.90 -3.77
CA SER A 12 -14.99 -4.54 -4.40
C SER A 12 -16.18 -4.65 -3.43
N ASP A 13 -17.16 -3.75 -3.58
CA ASP A 13 -18.43 -3.71 -2.83
C ASP A 13 -19.48 -4.78 -3.22
N GLY A 14 -19.13 -5.87 -3.93
CA GLY A 14 -20.18 -6.78 -4.43
C GLY A 14 -19.76 -8.14 -4.95
N PRO A 15 -20.72 -9.09 -5.06
CA PRO A 15 -20.48 -10.52 -5.26
C PRO A 15 -19.96 -10.92 -6.67
N PHE A 16 -19.83 -9.98 -7.61
CA PHE A 16 -19.50 -10.28 -9.02
C PHE A 16 -18.46 -9.35 -9.66
N CYS A 17 -17.86 -8.40 -8.94
CA CYS A 17 -16.98 -7.41 -9.55
C CYS A 17 -15.51 -7.65 -9.18
N ALA A 18 -14.64 -7.59 -10.20
CA ALA A 18 -13.21 -7.77 -10.08
C ALA A 18 -12.60 -6.71 -9.14
N SER A 19 -11.80 -7.14 -8.17
CA SER A 19 -10.94 -6.24 -7.41
C SER A 19 -10.12 -5.39 -8.37
N SER A 20 -10.08 -4.07 -8.14
CA SER A 20 -9.26 -3.17 -8.94
C SER A 20 -7.90 -3.01 -8.28
N PHE A 21 -6.85 -3.14 -9.08
CA PHE A 21 -5.47 -3.05 -8.61
C PHE A 21 -4.79 -1.89 -9.31
N VAL A 22 -4.16 -1.01 -8.54
CA VAL A 22 -3.30 0.05 -9.08
C VAL A 22 -1.86 -0.32 -8.79
N VAL A 23 -1.09 -0.57 -9.85
CA VAL A 23 0.35 -0.82 -9.77
C VAL A 23 1.10 0.49 -10.01
N SER A 24 1.89 0.91 -9.04
CA SER A 24 2.65 2.16 -9.09
C SER A 24 4.14 1.91 -8.95
N PHE A 25 4.91 2.69 -9.72
CA PHE A 25 6.37 2.71 -9.68
C PHE A 25 6.85 4.04 -9.12
N TYR A 26 7.84 3.99 -8.24
CA TYR A 26 8.48 5.21 -7.77
C TYR A 26 9.23 5.91 -8.91
N VAL A 27 8.92 7.19 -9.14
CA VAL A 27 9.66 8.00 -10.12
C VAL A 27 10.97 8.48 -9.47
N PRO A 28 12.15 8.20 -10.06
CA PRO A 28 13.44 8.66 -9.53
C PRO A 28 13.46 10.18 -9.32
N LYS A 29 14.14 10.65 -8.27
CA LYS A 29 14.17 12.07 -7.86
C LYS A 29 14.48 13.03 -9.01
N GLN A 30 15.43 12.68 -9.88
CA GLN A 30 15.83 13.48 -11.05
C GLN A 30 14.69 13.69 -12.07
N ASN A 31 13.68 12.82 -12.07
CA ASN A 31 12.54 12.84 -12.99
C ASN A 31 11.23 13.32 -12.31
N GLN A 32 11.19 13.52 -10.98
CA GLN A 32 9.94 13.86 -10.26
C GLN A 32 9.37 15.24 -10.59
N ALA A 33 10.22 16.19 -10.98
CA ALA A 33 9.78 17.53 -11.38
C ALA A 33 8.91 17.48 -12.65
N ASN A 34 9.32 16.66 -13.62
CA ASN A 34 8.61 16.46 -14.88
C ASN A 34 8.70 14.99 -15.32
N PRO A 35 7.84 14.11 -14.78
CA PRO A 35 7.84 12.70 -15.17
C PRO A 35 7.51 12.55 -16.65
N PRO A 36 8.19 11.66 -17.39
CA PRO A 36 7.92 11.47 -18.81
C PRO A 36 6.48 10.94 -19.03
N PRO A 37 5.74 11.48 -20.01
CA PRO A 37 4.39 11.00 -20.30
C PRO A 37 4.45 9.60 -20.95
N ALA A 38 3.47 8.76 -20.63
CA ALA A 38 3.31 7.44 -21.23
C ALA A 38 1.83 7.10 -21.42
N LYS A 39 1.49 6.50 -22.55
CA LYS A 39 0.10 6.12 -22.86
C LYS A 39 -0.37 5.05 -21.89
N GLY A 40 -1.52 5.27 -21.24
CA GLY A 40 -2.10 4.33 -20.28
C GLY A 40 -1.48 4.40 -18.87
N LEU A 41 -0.54 5.31 -18.64
CA LEU A 41 -0.01 5.61 -17.31
C LEU A 41 -0.40 7.03 -16.90
N HIS A 42 -0.58 7.24 -15.61
CA HIS A 42 -0.86 8.55 -15.02
C HIS A 42 0.13 8.83 -13.90
N VAL A 43 0.43 10.10 -13.68
CA VAL A 43 1.31 10.51 -12.58
C VAL A 43 0.48 10.58 -11.29
N GLN A 44 0.84 9.76 -10.32
CA GLN A 44 0.28 9.83 -8.96
C GLN A 44 1.24 10.65 -8.09
N ARG A 45 0.71 11.67 -7.38
CA ARG A 45 1.47 12.46 -6.42
C ARG A 45 0.93 12.20 -5.03
N TRP A 46 1.79 11.78 -4.11
CA TRP A 46 1.41 11.58 -2.72
C TRP A 46 1.76 12.83 -1.91
N ALA A 47 0.82 13.30 -1.09
CA ALA A 47 1.12 14.23 -0.02
C ALA A 47 1.88 13.47 1.10
N PRO A 48 2.54 14.18 2.04
CA PRO A 48 3.03 13.56 3.25
C PRO A 48 1.90 12.80 3.94
N THR A 49 2.12 11.52 4.20
CA THR A 49 1.14 10.57 4.76
C THR A 49 1.86 9.61 5.70
N TYR A 50 1.11 8.96 6.59
CA TYR A 50 1.65 7.95 7.50
C TYR A 50 1.29 6.56 6.99
N ALA A 51 2.12 5.59 7.33
CA ALA A 51 1.88 4.20 6.99
C ALA A 51 2.23 3.32 8.18
N ALA A 52 1.33 2.41 8.54
CA ALA A 52 1.66 1.28 9.40
C ALA A 52 2.13 0.14 8.50
N VAL A 53 3.30 -0.41 8.81
CA VAL A 53 4.01 -1.32 7.91
C VAL A 53 4.25 -2.66 8.60
N ARG A 54 3.95 -3.75 7.90
CA ARG A 54 4.32 -5.11 8.29
C ARG A 54 5.14 -5.77 7.21
N GLN A 55 6.35 -6.18 7.55
CA GLN A 55 7.23 -6.94 6.67
C GLN A 55 6.94 -8.44 6.76
N PHE A 56 7.00 -9.13 5.62
CA PHE A 56 6.88 -10.58 5.51
C PHE A 56 7.78 -11.13 4.38
N SER A 57 8.14 -12.41 4.49
CA SER A 57 9.06 -13.08 3.56
C SER A 57 8.33 -14.03 2.62
N GLY A 58 9.02 -14.47 1.55
CA GLY A 58 8.52 -15.50 0.64
C GLY A 58 7.90 -14.93 -0.64
N PHE A 59 7.19 -15.78 -1.37
CA PHE A 59 6.46 -15.38 -2.57
C PHE A 59 5.12 -14.78 -2.16
N VAL A 60 4.73 -13.69 -2.82
CA VAL A 60 3.44 -13.04 -2.58
C VAL A 60 2.37 -13.79 -3.36
N SER A 61 1.33 -14.27 -2.66
CA SER A 61 0.10 -14.77 -3.26
C SER A 61 -1.11 -13.99 -2.73
N ASP A 62 -2.24 -14.04 -3.46
CA ASP A 62 -3.47 -13.33 -3.07
C ASP A 62 -4.03 -13.79 -1.72
N TYR A 63 -3.71 -15.01 -1.29
CA TYR A 63 -4.08 -15.53 0.02
C TYR A 63 -3.19 -14.93 1.13
N ASP A 64 -1.87 -14.95 0.93
CA ASP A 64 -0.90 -14.50 1.94
C ASP A 64 -1.05 -13.02 2.25
N VAL A 65 -1.33 -12.17 1.25
CA VAL A 65 -1.49 -10.72 1.47
C VAL A 65 -2.69 -10.40 2.36
N GLY A 66 -3.77 -11.18 2.27
CA GLY A 66 -4.94 -11.01 3.13
C GLY A 66 -4.64 -11.39 4.59
N GLU A 67 -3.92 -12.49 4.81
CA GLU A 67 -3.49 -12.91 6.15
C GLU A 67 -2.53 -11.90 6.78
N GLU A 68 -1.55 -11.40 6.03
CA GLU A 68 -0.58 -10.43 6.53
C GLU A 68 -1.22 -9.06 6.79
N ALA A 69 -2.19 -8.62 5.97
CA ALA A 69 -2.98 -7.42 6.22
C ALA A 69 -3.81 -7.55 7.51
N ALA A 70 -4.49 -8.69 7.71
CA ALA A 70 -5.23 -8.97 8.93
C ALA A 70 -4.32 -9.03 10.17
N ALA A 71 -3.14 -9.63 10.03
CA ALA A 71 -2.14 -9.69 11.10
C ALA A 71 -1.63 -8.30 11.49
N LEU A 72 -1.35 -7.43 10.51
CA LEU A 72 -0.99 -6.03 10.77
C LEU A 72 -2.12 -5.31 11.52
N ARG A 73 -3.36 -5.41 11.03
CA ARG A 73 -4.51 -4.77 11.67
C ARG A 73 -4.71 -5.22 13.12
N ASN A 74 -4.62 -6.53 13.36
CA ASN A 74 -4.72 -7.10 14.70
C ASN A 74 -3.59 -6.61 15.62
N SER A 75 -2.37 -6.46 15.10
CA SER A 75 -1.23 -5.96 15.88
C SER A 75 -1.39 -4.52 16.35
N LEU A 76 -2.22 -3.72 15.65
CA LEU A 76 -2.49 -2.33 15.97
C LEU A 76 -3.70 -2.17 16.90
N ALA A 77 -4.50 -3.22 17.11
CA ALA A 77 -5.74 -3.14 17.86
C ALA A 77 -5.53 -2.55 19.27
N GLY A 78 -6.36 -1.58 19.63
CA GLY A 78 -6.29 -0.89 20.92
C GLY A 78 -5.21 0.20 21.02
N THR A 79 -4.44 0.47 19.95
CA THR A 79 -3.49 1.58 19.91
C THR A 79 -4.13 2.85 19.34
N THR A 80 -3.49 4.00 19.56
CA THR A 80 -3.87 5.28 18.92
C THR A 80 -3.77 5.21 17.40
N TRP A 81 -2.87 4.39 16.85
CA TRP A 81 -2.70 4.19 15.40
C TRP A 81 -3.89 3.47 14.78
N ALA A 82 -4.46 2.46 15.45
CA ALA A 82 -5.66 1.79 14.94
C ALA A 82 -6.83 2.77 14.80
N ALA A 83 -7.00 3.67 15.77
CA ALA A 83 -8.02 4.72 15.71
C ALA A 83 -7.77 5.73 14.57
N ALA A 84 -6.51 6.12 14.34
CA ALA A 84 -6.15 7.01 13.23
C ALA A 84 -6.40 6.37 11.85
N ILE A 85 -6.08 5.08 11.71
CA ILE A 85 -6.38 4.29 10.51
C ILE A 85 -7.89 4.19 10.30
N ASP A 86 -8.65 3.82 11.33
CA ASP A 86 -10.11 3.72 11.22
C ASP A 86 -10.77 5.03 10.82
N LYS A 87 -10.28 6.15 11.35
CA LYS A 87 -10.76 7.48 10.98
C LYS A 87 -10.41 7.83 9.54
N SER A 88 -9.21 7.47 9.09
CA SER A 88 -8.73 7.75 7.72
C SER A 88 -9.50 6.95 6.66
N HIS A 89 -10.02 5.78 7.03
CA HIS A 89 -10.78 4.89 6.15
C HIS A 89 -12.28 4.80 6.52
N ALA A 90 -12.81 5.75 7.29
CA ALA A 90 -14.17 5.66 7.84
C ALA A 90 -15.29 5.61 6.78
N ASP A 91 -15.02 6.20 5.60
CA ASP A 91 -15.95 6.24 4.46
C ASP A 91 -15.76 5.06 3.49
N GLU A 92 -14.77 4.19 3.74
CA GLU A 92 -14.49 3.01 2.93
C GLU A 92 -15.22 1.79 3.50
N ALA A 93 -16.02 1.12 2.66
CA ALA A 93 -16.71 -0.10 3.05
C ALA A 93 -15.74 -1.25 3.36
N ILE A 94 -14.56 -1.24 2.73
CA ILE A 94 -13.50 -2.22 2.95
C ILE A 94 -12.17 -1.47 2.93
N MET A 95 -11.36 -1.70 3.97
CA MET A 95 -10.09 -1.02 4.18
C MET A 95 -9.09 -1.35 3.07
N GLU A 96 -8.63 -0.32 2.36
CA GLU A 96 -7.58 -0.45 1.35
C GLU A 96 -6.23 -0.75 1.99
N TYR A 97 -5.41 -1.55 1.30
CA TYR A 97 -4.03 -1.81 1.69
C TYR A 97 -3.11 -1.83 0.48
N ILE A 98 -1.83 -1.55 0.73
CA ILE A 98 -0.79 -1.56 -0.28
C ILE A 98 0.14 -2.74 -0.02
N VAL A 99 0.44 -3.49 -1.08
CA VAL A 99 1.48 -4.51 -1.09
C VAL A 99 2.72 -3.91 -1.74
N ALA A 100 3.82 -3.79 -1.00
CA ALA A 100 5.09 -3.30 -1.49
C ALA A 100 6.08 -4.46 -1.66
N GLN A 101 6.63 -4.61 -2.87
CA GLN A 101 7.57 -5.68 -3.21
C GLN A 101 8.91 -5.08 -3.64
N TYR A 102 9.98 -5.43 -2.95
CA TYR A 102 11.31 -4.83 -3.17
C TYR A 102 12.16 -5.61 -4.17
N ASN A 103 12.10 -6.94 -4.09
CA ASN A 103 12.99 -7.85 -4.82
C ASN A 103 12.28 -8.63 -5.95
N SER A 104 10.94 -8.55 -6.01
CA SER A 104 10.14 -9.16 -7.08
C SER A 104 10.20 -8.32 -8.38
N PRO A 105 10.13 -8.92 -9.59
CA PRO A 105 10.10 -10.36 -9.90
C PRO A 105 11.49 -10.98 -10.13
N PHE A 106 12.57 -10.19 -10.07
CA PHE A 106 13.87 -10.58 -10.61
C PHE A 106 14.77 -11.36 -9.64
N GLU A 107 14.50 -11.29 -8.34
CA GLU A 107 15.28 -11.99 -7.31
C GLU A 107 14.43 -13.08 -6.64
N PHE A 108 15.01 -14.26 -6.42
CA PHE A 108 14.30 -15.45 -5.92
C PHE A 108 14.61 -15.80 -4.45
N GLU A 109 15.64 -15.20 -3.86
CA GLU A 109 16.07 -15.39 -2.46
C GLU A 109 15.94 -14.07 -1.69
N ASP A 110 15.89 -14.15 -0.35
CA ASP A 110 15.83 -13.00 0.57
C ASP A 110 14.79 -11.91 0.22
N ARG A 111 13.61 -12.37 -0.25
CA ARG A 111 12.53 -11.48 -0.67
C ARG A 111 11.96 -10.69 0.50
N VAL A 112 12.01 -9.36 0.37
CA VAL A 112 11.34 -8.43 1.27
C VAL A 112 10.04 -7.97 0.63
N ASN A 113 8.93 -8.27 1.30
CA ASN A 113 7.61 -7.75 0.98
C ASN A 113 7.03 -7.06 2.21
N GLU A 114 6.18 -6.06 1.99
CA GLU A 114 5.53 -5.31 3.05
C GLU A 114 4.05 -5.10 2.75
N ILE A 115 3.22 -5.11 3.79
CA ILE A 115 1.85 -4.61 3.78
C ILE A 115 1.84 -3.24 4.44
N TRP A 116 1.27 -2.25 3.75
CA TRP A 116 1.09 -0.90 4.29
C TRP A 116 -0.40 -0.58 4.45
N LEU A 117 -0.73 -0.04 5.63
CA LEU A 117 -2.01 0.62 5.90
C LEU A 117 -1.73 2.11 6.03
N MET A 118 -2.23 2.89 5.06
CA MET A 118 -2.00 4.32 5.01
C MET A 118 -2.94 5.03 5.98
N PHE A 119 -2.53 6.15 6.56
CA PHE A 119 -3.41 6.96 7.39
C PHE A 119 -2.90 8.40 7.49
N GLU A 120 -3.78 9.28 7.92
CA GLU A 120 -3.43 10.63 8.30
C GLU A 120 -3.40 10.74 9.83
N MET A 121 -2.37 11.40 10.35
CA MET A 121 -2.39 11.90 11.72
C MET A 121 -2.86 13.34 11.66
N GLU A 122 -3.81 13.72 12.51
CA GLU A 122 -4.07 15.14 12.73
C GLU A 122 -2.75 15.78 13.14
N SER A 123 -2.31 16.77 12.37
CA SER A 123 -1.26 17.66 12.83
C SER A 123 -1.81 18.38 14.05
N ASP A 124 -1.19 18.21 15.22
CA ASP A 124 -1.32 19.21 16.28
C ASP A 124 -0.94 20.54 15.64
N SER A 125 -1.95 21.35 15.32
CA SER A 125 -1.77 22.69 14.82
C SER A 125 -1.09 23.49 15.93
N VAL A 126 0.23 23.65 15.81
CA VAL A 126 1.03 24.58 16.62
C VAL A 126 0.71 26.01 16.21
#